data_AF-A0A534HU56-F1
#
_entry.id   AF-A0A534HU56-F1
#
_cell.length_a   1.000
_cell.length_b   1.000
_cell.length_c   1.000
_cell.angle_alpha   90.00
_cell.angle_beta   90.00
_cell.angle_gamma   90.00
#
_symmetry.space_group_name_H-M   'P 1'
#
loop_
_entity.id
_entity.type
_entity.pdbx_description
1 polymer ?
#
loop_
_entity_poly.entity_id
_entity_poly.type
_entity_poly.pdbx_seq_one_letter_code
_entity_poly.pdbx_strand_id
1 'polypeptide(L)' 'ILMTTAAMVLGVIPLVIASGAGAAGRFAMGLVIATGLSIGTLFTLFVVPAFYMLLAADHHAEQARRVDAG' A
#
# COMPACT_ATOMS: atom_id res chain seq x y z
N ILE A 1 -7.31 -3.63 0.42
CA ILE A 1 -5.96 -3.40 0.97
C ILE A 1 -5.92 -3.83 2.44
N LEU A 2 -6.70 -3.23 3.33
CA LEU A 2 -6.69 -3.57 4.76
C LEU A 2 -6.81 -5.06 5.11
N MET A 3 -7.78 -5.79 4.55
CA MET A 3 -7.97 -7.24 4.82
C MET A 3 -6.75 -8.08 4.39
N THR A 4 -6.21 -7.81 3.20
CA THR A 4 -5.03 -8.52 2.68
C THR A 4 -3.78 -8.16 3.47
N THR A 5 -3.60 -6.90 3.87
CA THR A 5 -2.49 -6.48 4.74
C THR A 5 -2.58 -7.17 6.11
N ALA A 6 -3.78 -7.24 6.71
CA ALA A 6 -3.99 -7.89 7.99
C ALA A 6 -3.69 -9.40 7.94
N ALA A 7 -4.17 -10.10 6.91
CA ALA A 7 -3.87 -11.52 6.71
C ALA A 7 -2.37 -11.79 6.57
N MET A 8 -1.65 -10.93 5.84
CA MET A 8 -0.21 -11.06 5.67
C MET A 8 0.54 -10.84 6.98
N VAL A 9 0.18 -9.81 7.76
CA VAL A 9 0.76 -9.55 9.09
C VAL A 9 0.54 -10.74 10.02
N LEU A 10 -0.67 -11.29 10.08
CA LEU A 10 -0.99 -12.49 10.87
C LEU A 10 -0.19 -13.72 10.42
N GLY A 11 0.06 -13.87 9.12
CA GLY A 11 0.85 -14.96 8.57
C GLY A 11 2.34 -14.92 8.95
N VAL A 12 2.90 -13.73 9.19
CA VAL A 12 4.32 -13.60 9.60
C VAL A 12 4.52 -13.79 11.10
N ILE A 13 3.46 -13.63 11.92
CA ILE A 13 3.51 -13.83 13.38
C ILE A 13 4.20 -15.15 13.76
N PRO A 14 3.73 -16.34 13.32
CA PRO A 14 4.37 -17.61 13.68
C PRO A 14 5.84 -17.73 13.23
N LEU A 15 6.23 -17.03 12.16
CA LEU A 15 7.60 -17.00 11.66
C LEU A 15 8.55 -16.24 12.61
N VAL A 16 8.03 -15.25 13.33
CA VAL A 16 8.74 -14.41 14.31
C VAL A 16 8.86 -15.10 15.67
N ILE A 17 7.87 -15.92 16.06
CA ILE A 17 7.90 -16.68 17.34
C ILE A 17 8.74 -17.96 17.23
N ALA A 18 8.96 -18.49 16.03
CA ALA A 18 9.70 -19.72 15.80
C ALA A 18 11.21 -19.57 16.10
N SER A 19 11.65 -20.10 17.24
CA SER A 19 13.06 -20.19 17.63
C SER A 19 13.77 -21.38 16.96
N GLY A 20 14.96 -21.14 16.40
CA GLY A 20 15.78 -22.18 15.75
C GLY A 20 16.87 -21.56 14.85
N ALA A 21 17.69 -22.37 14.20
CA ALA A 21 18.75 -21.90 13.30
C ALA A 21 18.17 -20.97 12.21
N GLY A 22 18.64 -19.73 12.09
CA GLY A 22 18.10 -18.73 11.16
C GLY A 22 16.95 -17.87 11.71
N ALA A 23 16.58 -18.00 12.99
CA ALA A 23 15.51 -17.19 13.60
C ALA A 23 15.76 -15.68 13.50
N ALA A 24 17.01 -15.23 13.65
CA ALA A 24 17.38 -13.82 13.46
C ALA A 24 17.04 -13.30 12.06
N GLY A 25 17.24 -14.13 11.02
CA GLY A 25 16.90 -13.77 9.63
C GLY A 25 15.39 -13.69 9.41
N ARG A 26 14.61 -14.62 9.96
CA ARG A 26 13.14 -14.60 9.90
C ARG A 26 12.55 -13.40 10.63
N PHE A 27 13.11 -13.07 11.79
CA PHE A 27 12.72 -11.91 12.59
C PHE A 27 12.97 -10.61 11.81
N ALA A 28 14.15 -10.44 11.22
CA ALA A 28 14.47 -9.28 10.41
C ALA A 28 13.53 -9.12 9.21
N MET A 29 13.26 -10.22 8.48
CA MET A 29 12.30 -10.23 7.37
C MET A 29 10.88 -9.87 7.84
N GLY A 30 10.42 -10.43 8.95
CA GLY A 30 9.10 -10.14 9.50
C GLY A 30 8.93 -8.69 9.93
N LEU A 31 9.96 -8.09 10.54
CA LEU A 31 9.96 -6.69 10.93
C LEU A 31 9.89 -5.75 9.71
N VAL A 32 10.70 -6.01 8.68
CA VAL A 32 10.69 -5.23 7.44
C VAL A 32 9.35 -5.31 6.72
N ILE A 33 8.78 -6.52 6.62
CA ILE A 33 7.47 -6.73 5.99
C ILE A 33 6.38 -6.01 6.77
N ALA A 34 6.33 -6.17 8.10
CA ALA A 34 5.31 -5.52 8.93
C ALA A 34 5.36 -4.00 8.80
N THR A 35 6.54 -3.40 8.98
CA THR A 35 6.72 -1.95 8.86
C THR A 35 6.43 -1.44 7.44
N GLY A 36 6.96 -2.10 6.42
CA GLY A 36 6.78 -1.74 5.02
C GLY A 36 5.33 -1.84 4.56
N LEU A 37 4.60 -2.88 4.98
CA LEU A 37 3.19 -3.04 4.66
C LEU A 37 2.31 -2.05 5.42
N SER A 38 2.57 -1.80 6.71
CA SER A 38 1.82 -0.81 7.48
C SER A 38 1.98 0.60 6.91
N ILE A 39 3.22 1.04 6.69
CA ILE A 39 3.51 2.38 6.14
C ILE A 39 3.08 2.47 4.68
N GLY A 40 3.42 1.46 3.86
CA GLY A 40 3.09 1.44 2.44
C GLY A 40 1.59 1.40 2.17
N THR A 41 0.81 0.70 3.02
CA THR A 41 -0.66 0.70 2.92
C THR A 41 -1.21 2.09 3.19
N LEU A 42 -0.79 2.75 4.27
CA LEU A 42 -1.22 4.12 4.58
C LEU A 42 -0.83 5.07 3.45
N PHE A 43 0.43 5.02 3.02
CA PHE A 43 0.93 5.85 1.93
C PHE A 43 0.10 5.66 0.66
N THR A 44 -0.11 4.42 0.22
CA THR A 44 -0.90 4.12 -0.99
C THR A 44 -2.34 4.61 -0.86
N LEU A 45 -2.98 4.39 0.29
CA LEU A 45 -4.36 4.80 0.54
C LEU A 45 -4.58 6.32 0.45
N PHE A 46 -3.55 7.14 0.71
CA PHE A 46 -3.64 8.60 0.59
C PHE A 46 -3.08 9.12 -0.73
N VAL A 47 -1.94 8.58 -1.17
CA VAL A 47 -1.20 9.08 -2.33
C VAL A 47 -1.87 8.71 -3.64
N VAL A 48 -2.33 7.46 -3.80
CA VAL A 48 -3.02 7.04 -5.02
C VAL A 48 -4.26 7.90 -5.31
N PRO A 49 -5.19 8.14 -4.35
CA PRO A 49 -6.33 9.01 -4.61
C PRO A 49 -5.93 10.48 -4.84
N ALA A 50 -4.91 11.00 -4.16
CA ALA A 50 -4.43 12.37 -4.41
C ALA A 50 -3.94 12.53 -5.86
N PHE A 51 -3.14 11.58 -6.35
CA PHE A 51 -2.71 11.56 -7.75
C PHE A 51 -3.88 11.30 -8.71
N TYR A 52 -4.83 10.43 -8.36
CA TYR A 52 -6.02 10.22 -9.17
C TYR A 52 -6.81 11.52 -9.37
N MET A 53 -7.03 12.30 -8.31
CA MET A 53 -7.72 13.59 -8.39
C MET A 53 -6.93 14.62 -9.22
N LEU A 54 -5.60 14.65 -9.07
CA LEU A 54 -4.74 15.52 -9.86
C LEU A 54 -4.81 15.19 -11.36
N LEU A 55 -4.68 13.92 -11.73
CA LEU A 55 -4.75 13.49 -13.13
C LEU A 55 -6.18 13.62 -13.68
N ALA A 56 -7.21 13.34 -12.87
CA ALA A 56 -8.61 13.49 -13.28
C ALA A 56 -8.98 14.96 -13.54
N ALA A 57 -8.43 15.91 -12.78
CA ALA A 57 -8.64 17.34 -13.01
C ALA A 57 -8.21 17.75 -14.43
N ASP A 58 -7.07 17.24 -14.92
CA ASP A 58 -6.61 17.50 -16.28
C ASP A 58 -7.57 16.93 -17.34
N HIS A 59 -8.19 15.77 -17.08
CA HIS A 59 -9.12 15.14 -18.02
C HIS A 59 -10.50 15.85 -18.06
N HIS A 60 -10.99 16.35 -16.92
CA HIS A 60 -12.25 17.12 -16.87
C HIS A 60 -12.11 18.49 -17.54
N ALA A 61 -10.95 19.15 -17.40
CA ALA A 61 -10.67 20.43 -18.06
C ALA A 61 -10.58 20.31 -19.60
N GLU A 62 -10.14 19.16 -20.11
CA GLU A 62 -10.11 18.84 -21.54
C GLU A 62 -11.53 18.53 -22.07
N GLN A 63 -12.36 17.80 -21.31
CA GLN A 63 -13.73 17.47 -21.70
C GLN A 63 -14.66 18.70 -21.73
N ALA A 64 -14.56 19.60 -20.75
CA ALA A 64 -15.36 20.83 -20.73
C ALA A 64 -15.10 21.70 -21.97
N ARG A 65 -13.82 21.86 -22.36
CA ARG A 65 -13.43 22.62 -23.56
C ARG A 65 -13.94 22.01 -24.87
N ARG A 66 -14.14 20.69 -24.94
CA ARG A 66 -14.68 20.03 -26.14
C ARG A 66 -16.19 20.17 -26.27
N VAL A 67 -16.91 20.29 -25.16
CA VAL A 67 -18.38 20.52 -25.16
C VAL A 67 -18.70 21.94 -25.60
N ASP A 68 -17.90 22.94 -25.21
CA ASP A 68 -18.09 24.34 -25.62
C ASP A 68 -17.67 24.62 -27.08
N ALA A 69 -16.98 23.69 -27.73
CA ALA A 69 -16.46 23.83 -29.09
C ALA A 69 -17.31 23.13 -30.18
N GLY A 70 -18.42 22.48 -29.80
CA GLY A 70 -19.37 21.82 -30.71
C GLY A 70 -20.72 22.54 -30.76
#